data_AF-A0A8H7RBQ8-F1
#
_entry.id   AF-A0A8H7RBQ8-F1
#
_cell.length_a   1.000
_cell.length_b   1.000
_cell.length_c   1.000
_cell.angle_alpha   90.00
_cell.angle_beta   90.00
_cell.angle_gamma   90.00
#
_symmetry.space_group_name_H-M   'P 1'
#
loop_
_entity.id
_entity.type
_entity.pdbx_description
1 polymer ?
#
loop_
_entity_poly.entity_id
_entity_poly.type
_entity_poly.pdbx_seq_one_letter_code
_entity_poly.pdbx_strand_id
1 'polypeptide(L)'
;MHVWQWTFIIQGSPCVIIALIISWYLPNDVKTAKFLVVQEQNIIMQKLKDDVGILNCKDWSWDQFGTVLLDSKTYAFTLIYLLGAASVQGVTLFLPTAISRFHFAKSSVLHTQLLMLPPYILAIFISMSVSYSSDRYYERSYHLIGTNVVSMAALIVLLLPIPCIYTGYITTCILTATVYAHVPIKVTWITNNFTGFTRRTVALGVIISLGSVGSAIGSQVFYDPPNYIKGKALILVFLVLQSLMILLTRYCFDRENMRRKKLGMDDKAFQAYKYNGEDLAGDRHPDFRYTI
;
A
#
# COMPACT_ATOMS: atom_id res chain seq x y z
N MET A 1 11.30 20.21 -32.36
CA MET A 1 10.70 19.50 -31.20
C MET A 1 11.09 20.21 -29.94
N HIS A 2 10.12 20.58 -29.11
CA HIS A 2 10.38 21.24 -27.83
C HIS A 2 10.95 20.24 -26.81
N VAL A 3 11.72 20.75 -25.83
CA VAL A 3 12.35 19.92 -24.77
C VAL A 3 11.36 19.01 -24.05
N TRP A 4 10.13 19.50 -23.80
CA TRP A 4 9.08 18.73 -23.15
C TRP A 4 8.64 17.50 -23.97
N GLN A 5 8.68 17.57 -25.30
CA GLN A 5 8.30 16.45 -26.19
C GLN A 5 9.34 15.33 -26.11
N TRP A 6 10.63 15.69 -26.06
CA TRP A 6 11.72 14.72 -25.89
C TRP A 6 11.63 13.98 -24.55
N THR A 7 11.22 14.65 -23.47
CA THR A 7 11.00 14.00 -22.17
C THR A 7 9.94 12.90 -22.25
N PHE A 8 8.81 13.15 -22.93
CA PHE A 8 7.77 12.13 -23.13
C PHE A 8 8.23 10.97 -24.00
N ILE A 9 8.99 11.23 -25.07
CA ILE A 9 9.50 10.17 -25.96
C ILE A 9 10.52 9.29 -25.22
N ILE A 10 11.46 9.88 -24.51
CA ILE A 10 12.51 9.16 -23.80
C ILE A 10 11.93 8.33 -22.64
N GLN A 11 10.96 8.85 -21.89
CA GLN A 11 10.33 8.11 -20.79
C GLN A 11 9.25 7.13 -21.26
N GLY A 12 8.52 7.44 -22.33
CA GLY A 12 7.40 6.63 -22.82
C GLY A 12 7.82 5.47 -23.71
N SER A 13 8.88 5.62 -24.52
CA SER A 13 9.32 4.55 -25.43
C SER A 13 9.70 3.24 -24.73
N PRO A 14 10.42 3.22 -23.59
CA PRO A 14 10.69 1.98 -22.87
C PRO A 14 9.40 1.32 -22.36
N CYS A 15 8.42 2.08 -21.91
CA CYS A 15 7.13 1.55 -21.47
C CYS A 15 6.37 0.86 -22.62
N VAL A 16 6.38 1.46 -23.82
CA VAL A 16 5.75 0.85 -25.01
C VAL A 16 6.46 -0.45 -25.41
N ILE A 17 7.79 -0.45 -25.40
CA ILE A 17 8.59 -1.64 -25.71
C ILE A 17 8.29 -2.77 -24.70
N ILE A 18 8.28 -2.46 -23.41
CA ILE A 18 7.95 -3.43 -22.36
C ILE A 18 6.51 -3.94 -22.51
N ALA A 19 5.54 -3.08 -22.82
CA ALA A 19 4.16 -3.49 -23.04
C ALA A 19 4.01 -4.48 -24.22
N LEU A 20 4.74 -4.24 -25.33
CA LEU A 20 4.78 -5.16 -26.46
C LEU A 20 5.40 -6.51 -26.08
N ILE A 21 6.50 -6.50 -25.31
CA ILE A 21 7.14 -7.72 -24.79
C ILE A 21 6.17 -8.50 -23.90
N ILE A 22 5.49 -7.82 -22.96
CA ILE A 22 4.52 -8.44 -22.06
C ILE A 22 3.36 -9.04 -22.86
N SER A 23 2.84 -8.33 -23.87
CA SER A 23 1.74 -8.81 -24.71
C SER A 23 2.08 -10.11 -25.47
N TRP A 24 3.35 -10.35 -25.78
CA TRP A 24 3.79 -11.54 -26.49
C TRP A 24 4.24 -12.67 -25.56
N TYR A 25 4.81 -12.32 -24.40
CA TYR A 25 5.47 -13.28 -23.52
C TYR A 25 4.63 -13.72 -22.31
N LEU A 26 3.74 -12.88 -21.78
CA LEU A 26 3.01 -13.17 -20.54
C LEU A 26 1.78 -14.07 -20.82
N PRO A 27 1.75 -15.32 -20.31
CA PRO A 27 0.60 -16.19 -20.46
C PRO A 27 -0.56 -15.73 -19.56
N ASN A 28 -1.79 -15.87 -20.06
CA ASN A 28 -3.00 -15.46 -19.33
C ASN A 28 -3.40 -16.43 -18.20
N ASP A 29 -2.88 -17.65 -18.22
CA ASP A 29 -3.18 -18.70 -17.24
C ASP A 29 -1.95 -19.59 -17.03
N VAL A 30 -1.82 -20.17 -15.83
CA VAL A 30 -0.76 -21.13 -15.45
C VAL A 30 -0.75 -22.31 -16.41
N LYS A 31 -1.93 -22.74 -16.88
CA LYS A 31 -2.09 -23.84 -17.85
C LYS A 31 -1.59 -23.48 -19.26
N THR A 32 -1.57 -22.20 -19.60
CA THR A 32 -1.12 -21.69 -20.92
C THR A 32 0.33 -21.23 -20.91
N ALA A 33 1.00 -21.29 -19.75
CA ALA A 33 2.37 -20.86 -19.58
C ALA A 33 3.33 -21.83 -20.28
N LYS A 34 3.85 -21.41 -21.43
CA LYS A 34 4.81 -22.17 -22.24
C LYS A 34 6.18 -22.36 -21.56
N PHE A 35 6.47 -21.61 -20.51
CA PHE A 35 7.74 -21.69 -19.78
C PHE A 35 7.73 -22.66 -18.59
N LEU A 36 6.56 -23.18 -18.18
CA LEU A 36 6.44 -24.08 -17.03
C LEU A 36 6.34 -25.54 -17.48
N VAL A 37 7.07 -26.42 -16.77
CA VAL A 37 6.89 -27.87 -16.90
C VAL A 37 5.57 -28.29 -16.24
N VAL A 38 4.91 -29.35 -16.74
CA VAL A 38 3.63 -29.85 -16.20
C VAL A 38 3.67 -30.07 -14.67
N GLN A 39 4.81 -30.53 -14.12
CA GLN A 39 5.00 -30.69 -12.68
C GLN A 39 4.96 -29.36 -11.93
N GLU A 40 5.63 -28.33 -12.45
CA GLU A 40 5.63 -26.99 -11.87
C GLU A 40 4.24 -26.35 -11.96
N GLN A 41 3.54 -26.55 -13.09
CA GLN A 41 2.16 -26.09 -13.25
C GLN A 41 1.25 -26.68 -12.17
N ASN A 42 1.38 -27.97 -11.86
CA ASN A 42 0.59 -28.63 -10.82
C ASN A 42 0.90 -28.07 -9.42
N ILE A 43 2.18 -27.86 -9.09
CA ILE A 43 2.59 -27.27 -7.82
C ILE A 43 2.03 -25.84 -7.69
N ILE A 44 2.13 -25.03 -8.74
CA ILE A 44 1.61 -23.66 -8.75
C ILE A 44 0.09 -23.65 -8.63
N MET A 45 -0.60 -24.52 -9.37
CA MET A 45 -2.07 -24.65 -9.27
C MET A 45 -2.50 -25.09 -7.87
N GLN A 46 -1.76 -25.97 -7.21
CA GLN A 46 -2.04 -26.38 -5.84
C GLN A 46 -1.83 -25.22 -4.86
N LYS A 47 -0.69 -24.53 -4.93
CA LYS A 47 -0.45 -23.32 -4.12
C LYS A 47 -1.51 -22.24 -4.36
N LEU A 48 -1.95 -22.05 -5.60
CA LEU A 48 -2.97 -21.06 -5.93
C LEU A 48 -4.33 -21.44 -5.35
N LYS A 49 -4.66 -22.74 -5.29
CA LYS A 49 -5.86 -23.23 -4.59
C LYS A 49 -5.74 -23.02 -3.08
N ASP A 50 -4.57 -23.26 -2.50
CA ASP A 50 -4.32 -23.09 -1.07
C ASP A 50 -4.34 -21.60 -0.65
N ASP A 51 -3.80 -20.70 -1.48
CA ASP A 51 -3.74 -19.25 -1.21
C ASP A 51 -5.06 -18.51 -1.50
N VAL A 52 -5.82 -18.93 -2.52
CA VAL A 52 -6.96 -18.15 -3.06
C VAL A 52 -8.31 -18.85 -2.88
N GLY A 53 -8.32 -20.15 -2.53
CA GLY A 53 -9.52 -20.99 -2.53
C GLY A 53 -9.86 -21.53 -3.93
N ILE A 54 -11.01 -22.19 -4.07
CA ILE A 54 -11.41 -22.81 -5.34
C ILE A 54 -11.58 -21.74 -6.42
N LEU A 55 -10.73 -21.88 -7.45
CA LEU A 55 -10.57 -21.00 -8.60
C LEU A 55 -11.78 -21.05 -9.53
N ASN A 56 -12.90 -20.45 -9.16
CA ASN A 56 -13.81 -19.88 -10.15
C ASN A 56 -13.24 -18.51 -10.60
N CYS A 57 -12.01 -18.54 -11.15
CA CYS A 57 -11.26 -17.35 -11.55
C CYS A 57 -11.77 -16.68 -12.84
N LYS A 58 -12.81 -17.22 -13.48
CA LYS A 58 -13.28 -16.69 -14.77
C LYS A 58 -14.59 -15.92 -14.72
N ASP A 59 -15.43 -16.17 -13.73
CA ASP A 59 -16.79 -15.63 -13.77
C ASP A 59 -16.89 -14.38 -12.89
N TRP A 60 -16.90 -13.22 -13.55
CA TRP A 60 -17.26 -11.96 -12.92
C TRP A 60 -18.65 -12.07 -12.30
N SER A 61 -18.76 -11.79 -11.00
CA SER A 61 -20.02 -11.82 -10.27
C SER A 61 -20.42 -10.43 -9.79
N TRP A 62 -21.53 -9.92 -10.34
CA TRP A 62 -22.12 -8.65 -9.91
C TRP A 62 -22.65 -8.69 -8.49
N ASP A 63 -23.04 -9.86 -7.99
CA ASP A 63 -23.40 -10.04 -6.58
C ASP A 63 -22.17 -9.83 -5.67
N GLN A 64 -21.03 -10.46 -6.03
CA GLN A 64 -19.78 -10.23 -5.30
C GLN A 64 -19.34 -8.75 -5.35
N PHE A 65 -19.57 -8.05 -6.45
CA PHE A 65 -19.34 -6.60 -6.55
C PHE A 65 -20.14 -5.82 -5.49
N GLY A 66 -21.46 -6.02 -5.41
CA GLY A 66 -22.31 -5.34 -4.43
C GLY A 66 -21.93 -5.66 -2.99
N THR A 67 -21.54 -6.90 -2.71
CA THR A 67 -21.13 -7.31 -1.36
C THR A 67 -19.78 -6.71 -0.92
N VAL A 68 -18.92 -6.24 -1.83
CA VAL A 68 -17.68 -5.52 -1.48
C VAL A 68 -18.00 -4.09 -1.05
N LEU A 69 -18.91 -3.44 -1.79
CA LEU A 69 -19.32 -2.07 -1.49
C LEU A 69 -20.00 -1.96 -0.13
N LEU A 70 -20.72 -2.99 0.29
CA LEU A 70 -21.36 -3.02 1.62
C LEU A 70 -20.45 -3.55 2.73
N ASP A 71 -19.22 -4.00 2.44
CA ASP A 71 -18.33 -4.52 3.48
C ASP A 71 -17.65 -3.40 4.26
N SER A 72 -17.90 -3.36 5.57
CA SER A 72 -17.21 -2.49 6.54
C SER A 72 -15.68 -2.53 6.43
N LYS A 73 -15.09 -3.69 6.08
CA LYS A 73 -13.63 -3.83 5.92
C LYS A 73 -13.10 -2.98 4.77
N THR A 74 -13.87 -2.85 3.69
CA THR A 74 -13.51 -2.02 2.52
C THR A 74 -13.34 -0.57 2.97
N TYR A 75 -14.28 -0.04 3.75
CA TYR A 75 -14.21 1.34 4.24
C TYR A 75 -13.10 1.58 5.26
N ALA A 76 -12.82 0.61 6.14
CA ALA A 76 -11.69 0.69 7.05
C ALA A 76 -10.36 0.80 6.29
N PHE A 77 -10.16 -0.05 5.27
CA PHE A 77 -8.98 0.02 4.40
C PHE A 77 -8.95 1.28 3.53
N THR A 78 -10.10 1.76 3.04
CA THR A 78 -10.19 3.04 2.33
C THR A 78 -9.70 4.19 3.19
N LEU A 79 -10.11 4.25 4.46
CA LEU A 79 -9.65 5.31 5.37
C LEU A 79 -8.15 5.20 5.67
N ILE A 80 -7.64 3.99 5.89
CA ILE A 80 -6.19 3.75 6.07
C ILE A 80 -5.40 4.18 4.82
N TYR A 81 -5.92 3.88 3.62
CA TYR A 81 -5.29 4.27 2.37
C TYR A 81 -5.33 5.79 2.18
N LEU A 82 -6.49 6.43 2.41
CA LEU A 82 -6.69 7.87 2.29
C LEU A 82 -5.71 8.66 3.17
N LEU A 83 -5.63 8.33 4.45
CA LEU A 83 -4.73 9.01 5.40
C LEU A 83 -3.25 8.82 5.01
N GLY A 84 -2.90 7.62 4.56
CA GLY A 84 -1.56 7.34 4.06
C GLY A 84 -1.23 8.06 2.75
N ALA A 85 -2.16 8.09 1.80
CA ALA A 85 -2.00 8.76 0.52
C ALA A 85 -1.85 10.28 0.70
N ALA A 86 -2.62 10.88 1.62
CA ALA A 86 -2.45 12.28 2.01
C ALA A 86 -1.07 12.57 2.58
N SER A 87 -0.57 11.69 3.45
CA SER A 87 0.75 11.82 4.06
C SER A 87 1.88 11.68 3.02
N VAL A 88 1.80 10.67 2.16
CA VAL A 88 2.77 10.46 1.06
C VAL A 88 2.78 11.68 0.14
N GLN A 89 1.62 12.06 -0.40
CA GLN A 89 1.54 13.14 -1.38
C GLN A 89 2.00 14.49 -0.81
N GLY A 90 1.66 14.77 0.45
CA GLY A 90 2.14 15.96 1.15
C GLY A 90 3.65 15.98 1.29
N VAL A 91 4.27 14.89 1.77
CA VAL A 91 5.73 14.80 1.92
C VAL A 91 6.43 14.90 0.56
N THR A 92 5.92 14.24 -0.49
CA THR A 92 6.47 14.30 -1.84
C THR A 92 6.53 15.74 -2.37
N LEU A 93 5.48 16.53 -2.16
CA LEU A 93 5.41 17.92 -2.63
C LEU A 93 6.21 18.88 -1.73
N PHE A 94 6.36 18.54 -0.45
CA PHE A 94 7.19 19.29 0.48
C PHE A 94 8.68 19.05 0.26
N LEU A 95 9.09 17.87 -0.22
CA LEU A 95 10.49 17.46 -0.33
C LEU A 95 11.39 18.46 -1.08
N PRO A 96 11.03 18.97 -2.27
CA PRO A 96 11.84 19.97 -2.97
C PRO A 96 12.00 21.26 -2.15
N THR A 97 10.93 21.70 -1.51
CA THR A 97 10.91 22.89 -0.64
C THR A 97 11.71 22.68 0.63
N ALA A 98 11.68 21.48 1.21
CA ALA A 98 12.49 21.14 2.38
C ALA A 98 13.98 21.19 2.04
N ILE A 99 14.36 20.63 0.89
CA ILE A 99 15.75 20.58 0.43
C ILE A 99 16.26 21.97 0.03
N SER A 100 15.44 22.77 -0.65
CA SER A 100 15.85 24.12 -1.09
C SER A 100 16.13 25.09 0.06
N ARG A 101 15.58 24.81 1.25
CA ARG A 101 15.85 25.58 2.48
C ARG A 101 17.24 25.29 3.06
N PHE A 102 17.84 24.15 2.74
CA PHE A 102 19.21 23.85 3.16
C PHE A 102 20.18 24.63 2.25
N HIS A 103 21.08 25.40 2.85
CA HIS A 103 21.93 26.38 2.13
C HIS A 103 22.75 25.80 0.96
N PHE A 104 23.01 24.48 0.96
CA PHE A 104 23.73 23.78 -0.11
C PHE A 104 22.93 23.71 -1.43
N ALA A 105 21.61 23.87 -1.41
CA ALA A 105 20.73 23.78 -2.58
C ALA A 105 20.56 25.11 -3.36
N LYS A 106 21.13 26.23 -2.86
CA LYS A 106 20.90 27.58 -3.40
C LYS A 106 21.43 27.85 -4.81
N SER A 107 22.28 26.97 -5.38
CA SER A 107 22.98 27.27 -6.64
C SER A 107 22.25 26.88 -7.93
N SER A 108 21.27 25.96 -7.94
CA SER A 108 20.53 25.60 -9.17
C SER A 108 19.37 24.62 -8.90
N VAL A 109 18.30 24.68 -9.70
CA VAL A 109 17.20 23.69 -9.74
C VAL A 109 17.75 22.26 -9.92
N LEU A 110 18.80 22.10 -10.73
CA LEU A 110 19.47 20.82 -10.96
C LEU A 110 20.04 20.25 -9.64
N HIS A 111 20.62 21.09 -8.80
CA HIS A 111 21.25 20.65 -7.55
C HIS A 111 20.19 20.19 -6.53
N THR A 112 19.05 20.88 -6.47
CA THR A 112 17.91 20.47 -5.62
C THR A 112 17.36 19.12 -6.07
N GLN A 113 17.24 18.88 -7.38
CA GLN A 113 16.79 17.60 -7.92
C GLN A 113 17.78 16.45 -7.63
N LEU A 114 19.09 16.71 -7.75
CA LEU A 114 20.11 15.74 -7.38
C LEU A 114 20.05 15.38 -5.88
N LEU A 115 19.81 16.37 -5.01
CA LEU A 115 19.63 16.15 -3.57
C LEU A 115 18.31 15.43 -3.21
N MET A 116 17.36 15.32 -4.13
CA MET A 116 16.17 14.46 -3.93
C MET A 116 16.47 12.99 -4.19
N LEU A 117 17.53 12.66 -4.94
CA LEU A 117 17.86 11.27 -5.26
C LEU A 117 18.13 10.42 -4.00
N PRO A 118 18.94 10.85 -3.01
CA PRO A 118 19.20 10.03 -1.83
C PRO A 118 17.95 9.68 -1.00
N PRO A 119 17.01 10.61 -0.71
CA PRO A 119 15.72 10.26 -0.10
C PRO A 119 14.98 9.13 -0.83
N TYR A 120 14.90 9.19 -2.16
CA TYR A 120 14.18 8.17 -2.95
C TYR A 120 14.93 6.85 -3.04
N ILE A 121 16.26 6.86 -3.15
CA ILE A 121 17.07 5.63 -3.12
C ILE A 121 16.90 4.94 -1.75
N LEU A 122 16.97 5.70 -0.67
CA LEU A 122 16.72 5.19 0.68
C LEU A 122 15.29 4.63 0.80
N ALA A 123 14.30 5.30 0.21
CA ALA A 123 12.93 4.82 0.15
C ALA A 123 12.83 3.45 -0.52
N ILE A 124 13.54 3.21 -1.62
CA ILE A 124 13.56 1.90 -2.30
C ILE A 124 14.08 0.81 -1.36
N PHE A 125 15.27 1.01 -0.78
CA PHE A 125 15.88 0.00 0.10
C PHE A 125 15.03 -0.28 1.33
N ILE A 126 14.56 0.76 2.03
CA ILE A 126 13.71 0.58 3.22
C ILE A 126 12.39 -0.08 2.84
N SER A 127 11.74 0.32 1.73
CA SER A 127 10.50 -0.31 1.27
C SER A 127 10.70 -1.80 1.00
N MET A 128 11.81 -2.18 0.35
CA MET A 128 12.13 -3.59 0.09
C MET A 128 12.42 -4.36 1.39
N SER A 129 13.25 -3.80 2.28
CA SER A 129 13.59 -4.46 3.55
C SER A 129 12.37 -4.66 4.46
N VAL A 130 11.51 -3.64 4.58
CA VAL A 130 10.29 -3.75 5.39
C VAL A 130 9.28 -4.69 4.73
N SER A 131 9.13 -4.66 3.40
CA SER A 131 8.24 -5.62 2.70
C SER A 131 8.71 -7.05 2.89
N TYR A 132 10.01 -7.33 2.73
CA TYR A 132 10.59 -8.66 2.96
C TYR A 132 10.41 -9.13 4.41
N SER A 133 10.69 -8.26 5.38
CA SER A 133 10.46 -8.55 6.80
C SER A 133 8.97 -8.84 7.07
N SER A 134 8.09 -8.05 6.46
CA SER A 134 6.65 -8.19 6.59
C SER A 134 6.10 -9.48 5.97
N ASP A 135 6.69 -9.95 4.88
CA ASP A 135 6.34 -11.24 4.28
C ASP A 135 6.84 -12.39 5.15
N ARG A 136 8.02 -12.28 5.77
CA ARG A 136 8.60 -13.33 6.61
C ARG A 136 7.85 -13.56 7.91
N TYR A 137 7.40 -12.50 8.58
CA TYR A 137 6.75 -12.59 9.89
C TYR A 137 5.22 -12.68 9.81
N TYR A 138 4.61 -12.42 8.65
CA TYR A 138 3.15 -12.35 8.47
C TYR A 138 2.44 -11.32 9.39
N GLU A 139 3.18 -10.34 9.93
CA GLU A 139 2.67 -9.30 10.82
C GLU A 139 2.61 -7.94 10.11
N ARG A 140 1.66 -7.79 9.18
CA ARG A 140 1.57 -6.63 8.29
C ARG A 140 1.30 -5.34 9.06
N SER A 141 0.38 -5.38 10.02
CA SER A 141 0.03 -4.16 10.77
C SER A 141 1.15 -3.65 11.67
N TYR A 142 2.01 -4.52 12.23
CA TYR A 142 3.13 -4.05 13.06
C TYR A 142 4.19 -3.31 12.23
N HIS A 143 4.54 -3.82 11.05
CA HIS A 143 5.46 -3.11 10.16
C HIS A 143 4.87 -1.79 9.66
N LEU A 144 3.55 -1.76 9.44
CA LEU A 144 2.84 -0.55 9.05
C LEU A 144 2.83 0.50 10.18
N ILE A 145 2.61 0.09 11.43
CA ILE A 145 2.71 0.97 12.60
C ILE A 145 4.15 1.40 12.82
N GLY A 146 5.12 0.49 12.71
CA GLY A 146 6.54 0.80 12.90
C GLY A 146 7.04 1.86 11.93
N THR A 147 6.72 1.72 10.63
CA THR A 147 7.05 2.74 9.62
C THR A 147 6.36 4.08 9.88
N ASN A 148 5.11 4.07 10.34
CA ASN A 148 4.40 5.29 10.74
C ASN A 148 5.02 5.95 11.97
N VAL A 149 5.42 5.18 12.99
CA VAL A 149 6.06 5.71 14.21
C VAL A 149 7.38 6.38 13.88
N VAL A 150 8.21 5.77 13.01
CA VAL A 150 9.47 6.40 12.58
C VAL A 150 9.19 7.68 11.76
N SER A 151 8.16 7.66 10.90
CA SER A 151 7.73 8.85 10.15
C SER A 151 7.28 9.98 11.10
N MET A 152 6.52 9.64 12.13
CA MET A 152 6.06 10.59 13.17
C MET A 152 7.25 11.17 13.94
N ALA A 153 8.20 10.33 14.37
CA ALA A 153 9.40 10.78 15.05
C ALA A 153 10.23 11.75 14.18
N ALA A 154 10.38 11.44 12.89
CA ALA A 154 11.06 12.32 11.94
C ALA A 154 10.33 13.66 11.77
N LEU A 155 8.99 13.67 11.69
CA LEU A 155 8.20 14.91 11.65
C LEU A 155 8.32 15.75 12.91
N ILE A 156 8.33 15.11 14.09
CA ILE A 156 8.53 15.80 15.38
C ILE A 156 9.90 16.47 15.41
N VAL A 157 10.95 15.78 14.97
CA VAL A 157 12.30 16.37 14.84
C VAL A 157 12.30 17.55 13.86
N LEU A 158 11.57 17.47 12.75
CA LEU A 158 11.43 18.57 11.77
C LEU A 158 10.56 19.74 12.24
N LEU A 159 9.77 19.56 13.30
CA LEU A 159 8.99 20.62 13.95
C LEU A 159 9.83 21.42 14.96
N LEU A 160 10.86 20.80 15.54
CA LEU A 160 11.77 21.44 16.47
C LEU A 160 12.79 22.35 15.75
N PRO A 161 13.34 23.36 16.44
CA PRO A 161 14.42 24.17 15.89
C PRO A 161 15.65 23.30 15.64
N ILE A 162 16.06 23.17 14.38
CA ILE A 162 17.17 22.31 13.97
C ILE A 162 18.47 23.14 13.98
N PRO A 163 19.44 22.84 14.84
CA PRO A 163 20.68 23.61 14.92
C PRO A 163 21.63 23.33 13.75
N CYS A 164 21.54 22.14 13.14
CA CYS A 164 22.43 21.67 12.09
C CYS A 164 21.67 21.33 10.79
N ILE A 165 22.12 21.89 9.68
CA ILE A 165 21.53 21.67 8.34
C ILE A 165 21.56 20.17 7.97
N TYR A 166 22.64 19.47 8.28
CA TYR A 166 22.80 18.05 7.98
C TYR A 166 21.77 17.19 8.71
N THR A 167 21.46 17.52 9.97
CA THR A 167 20.41 16.83 10.74
C THR A 167 19.06 16.98 10.05
N GLY A 168 18.69 18.20 9.63
CA GLY A 168 17.43 18.43 8.92
C GLY A 168 17.32 17.65 7.61
N TYR A 169 18.42 17.57 6.85
CA TYR A 169 18.46 16.80 5.60
C TYR A 169 18.31 15.29 5.87
N ILE A 170 19.08 14.73 6.80
CA ILE A 170 19.01 13.30 7.16
C ILE A 170 17.60 12.95 7.67
N THR A 171 17.01 13.77 8.53
CA THR A 171 15.65 13.56 9.02
C THR A 171 14.63 13.62 7.88
N THR A 172 14.82 14.51 6.90
CA THR A 172 13.97 14.56 5.70
C THR A 172 14.11 13.29 4.86
N CYS A 173 15.32 12.77 4.68
CA CYS A 173 15.56 11.48 4.00
C CYS A 173 14.85 10.33 4.71
N ILE A 174 14.95 10.25 6.04
CA ILE A 174 14.28 9.22 6.86
C ILE A 174 12.76 9.34 6.74
N LEU A 175 12.22 10.56 6.82
CA LEU A 175 10.79 10.81 6.66
C LEU A 175 10.29 10.33 5.30
N THR A 176 10.96 10.74 4.21
CA THR A 176 10.58 10.30 2.86
C THR A 176 10.66 8.78 2.76
N ALA A 177 11.76 8.16 3.19
CA ALA A 177 11.93 6.73 3.04
C ALA A 177 10.87 5.90 3.79
N THR A 178 10.52 6.32 5.01
CA THR A 178 9.55 5.60 5.85
C THR A 178 8.10 5.79 5.41
N VAL A 179 7.74 6.99 4.93
CA VAL A 179 6.41 7.27 4.37
C VAL A 179 6.16 6.47 3.08
N TYR A 180 7.18 6.28 2.24
CA TYR A 180 7.05 5.42 1.05
C TYR A 180 7.04 3.92 1.39
N ALA A 181 7.76 3.49 2.43
CA ALA A 181 7.83 2.08 2.85
C ALA A 181 6.47 1.48 3.23
N HIS A 182 5.53 2.30 3.72
CA HIS A 182 4.21 1.81 4.10
C HIS A 182 3.30 1.49 2.89
N VAL A 183 3.63 1.95 1.67
CA VAL A 183 2.77 1.81 0.48
C VAL A 183 2.61 0.35 0.04
N PRO A 184 3.70 -0.41 -0.24
CA PRO A 184 3.57 -1.80 -0.64
C PRO A 184 2.89 -2.65 0.43
N ILE A 185 3.19 -2.41 1.71
CA ILE A 185 2.63 -3.16 2.84
C ILE A 185 1.12 -2.98 2.93
N LYS A 186 0.61 -1.75 2.74
CA LYS A 186 -0.85 -1.49 2.70
C LYS A 186 -1.53 -2.28 1.60
N VAL A 187 -0.98 -2.24 0.39
CA VAL A 187 -1.57 -2.94 -0.77
C VAL A 187 -1.59 -4.44 -0.50
N THR A 188 -0.48 -5.00 -0.02
CA THR A 188 -0.41 -6.43 0.31
C THR A 188 -1.36 -6.81 1.44
N TRP A 189 -1.50 -5.97 2.46
CA TRP A 189 -2.41 -6.22 3.57
C TRP A 189 -3.88 -6.19 3.14
N ILE A 190 -4.25 -5.29 2.23
CA ILE A 190 -5.57 -5.29 1.58
C ILE A 190 -5.75 -6.60 0.82
N THR A 191 -4.82 -6.94 -0.07
CA THR A 191 -4.96 -8.12 -0.93
C THR A 191 -5.04 -9.44 -0.19
N ASN A 192 -4.38 -9.55 0.95
CA ASN A 192 -4.38 -10.79 1.74
C ASN A 192 -5.68 -10.96 2.54
N ASN A 193 -6.46 -9.89 2.74
CA ASN A 193 -7.69 -9.92 3.53
C ASN A 193 -8.98 -9.95 2.68
N PHE A 194 -8.86 -9.87 1.35
CA PHE A 194 -9.94 -10.13 0.41
C PHE A 194 -9.59 -11.35 -0.45
N THR A 195 -10.39 -12.41 -0.34
CA THR A 195 -10.23 -13.59 -1.21
C THR A 195 -11.30 -13.62 -2.31
N GLY A 196 -11.05 -14.41 -3.35
CA GLY A 196 -11.85 -14.44 -4.56
C GLY A 196 -11.45 -13.34 -5.54
N PHE A 197 -11.35 -13.70 -6.82
CA PHE A 197 -10.84 -12.83 -7.88
C PHE A 197 -11.64 -11.52 -8.01
N THR A 198 -12.97 -11.63 -8.19
CA THR A 198 -13.86 -10.47 -8.35
C THR A 198 -13.84 -9.60 -7.09
N ARG A 199 -14.00 -10.21 -5.91
CA ARG A 199 -14.06 -9.50 -4.63
C ARG A 199 -12.77 -8.71 -4.34
N ARG A 200 -11.61 -9.34 -4.51
CA ARG A 200 -10.29 -8.71 -4.33
C ARG A 200 -10.05 -7.58 -5.33
N THR A 201 -10.38 -7.80 -6.60
CA THR A 201 -10.18 -6.79 -7.66
C THR A 201 -11.06 -5.57 -7.43
N VAL A 202 -12.34 -5.77 -7.10
CA VAL A 202 -13.28 -4.69 -6.79
C VAL A 202 -12.86 -3.95 -5.52
N ALA A 203 -12.46 -4.67 -4.46
CA ALA A 203 -12.00 -4.06 -3.22
C ALA A 203 -10.78 -3.17 -3.46
N LEU A 204 -9.76 -3.68 -4.16
CA LEU A 204 -8.59 -2.88 -4.55
C LEU A 204 -8.98 -1.64 -5.35
N GLY A 205 -9.82 -1.79 -6.36
CA GLY A 205 -10.30 -0.67 -7.18
C GLY A 205 -10.96 0.40 -6.31
N VAL A 206 -11.95 0.02 -5.50
CA VAL A 206 -12.69 0.95 -4.64
C VAL A 206 -11.78 1.63 -3.61
N ILE A 207 -10.93 0.85 -2.93
CA ILE A 207 -10.04 1.36 -1.88
C ILE A 207 -9.02 2.35 -2.45
N ILE A 208 -8.38 2.02 -3.58
CA ILE A 208 -7.39 2.89 -4.21
C ILE A 208 -8.06 4.12 -4.82
N SER A 209 -9.20 3.97 -5.50
CA SER A 209 -9.92 5.08 -6.11
C SER A 209 -10.42 6.09 -5.07
N LEU A 210 -11.13 5.64 -4.03
CA LEU A 210 -11.57 6.53 -2.95
C LEU A 210 -10.40 7.05 -2.13
N GLY A 211 -9.39 6.20 -1.91
CA GLY A 211 -8.18 6.57 -1.19
C GLY A 211 -7.34 7.64 -1.89
N SER A 212 -7.40 7.74 -3.22
CA SER A 212 -6.72 8.77 -4.00
C SER A 212 -7.19 10.20 -3.70
N VAL A 213 -8.39 10.36 -3.13
CA VAL A 213 -8.86 11.64 -2.57
C VAL A 213 -7.90 12.14 -1.49
N GLY A 214 -7.27 11.22 -0.74
CA GLY A 214 -6.20 11.53 0.19
C GLY A 214 -5.05 12.27 -0.46
N SER A 215 -4.60 11.86 -1.64
CA SER A 215 -3.54 12.56 -2.38
C SER A 215 -3.94 14.00 -2.73
N ALA A 216 -5.20 14.23 -3.11
CA ALA A 216 -5.71 15.58 -3.38
C ALA A 216 -5.72 16.45 -2.11
N ILE A 217 -6.02 15.87 -0.94
CA ILE A 217 -5.90 16.57 0.35
C ILE A 217 -4.42 16.87 0.64
N GLY A 218 -3.55 15.86 0.49
CA GLY A 218 -2.12 15.92 0.73
C GLY A 218 -1.41 17.04 -0.04
N SER A 219 -1.83 17.30 -1.27
CA SER A 219 -1.24 18.34 -2.11
C SER A 219 -1.50 19.78 -1.62
N GLN A 220 -2.52 19.97 -0.77
CA GLN A 220 -2.89 21.27 -0.24
C GLN A 220 -2.39 21.50 1.20
N VAL A 221 -1.75 20.49 1.82
CA VAL A 221 -1.37 20.54 3.25
C VAL A 221 -0.31 21.61 3.55
N PHE A 222 0.60 21.87 2.61
CA PHE A 222 1.75 22.76 2.82
C PHE A 222 1.49 24.18 2.29
N TYR A 223 0.72 24.98 3.03
CA TYR A 223 0.35 26.35 2.64
C TYR A 223 0.94 27.46 3.53
N ASP A 224 1.70 27.12 4.58
CA ASP A 224 2.17 28.07 5.60
C ASP A 224 3.71 28.24 5.64
N PRO A 225 4.31 28.90 4.63
CA PRO A 225 5.73 29.27 4.69
C PRO A 225 6.00 30.26 5.85
N PRO A 226 7.24 30.34 6.39
CA PRO A 226 8.44 29.63 5.94
C PRO A 226 8.64 28.27 6.62
N ASN A 227 8.11 28.05 7.84
CA ASN A 227 8.43 26.86 8.64
C ASN A 227 7.49 25.67 8.41
N TYR A 228 6.34 25.89 7.78
CA TYR A 228 5.35 24.88 7.45
C TYR A 228 4.87 24.07 8.67
N ILE A 229 4.65 24.76 9.79
CA ILE A 229 4.33 24.12 11.07
C ILE A 229 2.95 23.48 10.97
N LYS A 230 1.96 24.17 10.40
CA LYS A 230 0.60 23.66 10.22
C LYS A 230 0.60 22.48 9.26
N GLY A 231 1.32 22.57 8.15
CA GLY A 231 1.46 21.46 7.21
C GLY A 231 2.05 20.21 7.85
N LYS A 232 3.19 20.35 8.56
CA LYS A 232 3.83 19.24 9.28
C LYS A 232 2.93 18.65 10.37
N ALA A 233 2.25 19.49 11.15
CA ALA A 233 1.33 19.06 12.19
C ALA A 233 0.13 18.28 11.62
N LEU A 234 -0.39 18.70 10.46
CA LEU A 234 -1.52 18.05 9.81
C LEU A 234 -1.13 16.66 9.26
N ILE A 235 0.07 16.51 8.67
CA ILE A 235 0.60 15.18 8.32
C ILE A 235 0.81 14.30 9.55
N LEU A 236 1.31 14.87 10.65
CA LEU A 236 1.46 14.14 11.91
C LEU A 236 0.10 13.61 12.40
N VAL A 237 -0.95 14.42 12.34
CA VAL A 237 -2.33 14.00 12.66
C VAL A 237 -2.80 12.88 11.72
N PHE A 238 -2.54 12.97 10.42
CA PHE A 238 -2.89 11.91 9.48
C PHE A 238 -2.18 10.59 9.79
N LEU A 239 -0.90 10.60 10.12
CA LEU A 239 -0.15 9.40 10.50
C LEU A 239 -0.63 8.81 11.84
N VAL A 240 -1.00 9.65 12.81
CA VAL A 240 -1.60 9.21 14.08
C VAL A 240 -2.95 8.54 13.83
N LEU A 241 -3.86 9.22 13.10
CA LEU A 241 -5.17 8.68 12.76
C LEU A 241 -5.05 7.39 11.95
N GLN A 242 -4.08 7.33 11.02
CA GLN A 242 -3.83 6.13 10.25
C GLN A 242 -3.38 4.98 11.15
N SER A 243 -2.46 5.24 12.09
CA SER A 243 -1.95 4.23 13.03
C SER A 243 -3.06 3.73 13.97
N LEU A 244 -3.94 4.63 14.43
CA LEU A 244 -5.12 4.26 15.21
C LEU A 244 -6.09 3.38 14.39
N MET A 245 -6.36 3.73 13.13
CA MET A 245 -7.20 2.92 12.25
C MET A 245 -6.59 1.55 11.96
N ILE A 246 -5.27 1.46 11.83
CA ILE A 246 -4.55 0.20 11.66
C ILE A 246 -4.72 -0.67 12.92
N LEU A 247 -4.54 -0.10 14.11
CA LEU A 247 -4.73 -0.80 15.39
C LEU A 247 -6.19 -1.27 15.59
N LEU A 248 -7.17 -0.44 15.25
CA LEU A 248 -8.59 -0.80 15.31
C LEU A 248 -8.91 -1.95 14.35
N THR A 249 -8.46 -1.84 13.10
CA THR A 249 -8.67 -2.89 12.08
C THR A 249 -7.99 -4.19 12.51
N ARG A 250 -6.76 -4.11 13.03
CA ARG A 250 -6.02 -5.23 13.62
C ARG A 250 -6.81 -5.90 14.74
N TYR A 251 -7.30 -5.12 15.70
CA TYR A 251 -8.09 -5.62 16.83
C TYR A 251 -9.39 -6.30 16.37
N CYS A 252 -10.10 -5.71 15.41
CA CYS A 252 -11.29 -6.31 14.83
C CYS A 252 -10.98 -7.66 14.15
N PHE A 253 -9.89 -7.76 13.41
CA PHE A 253 -9.47 -9.00 12.74
C PHE A 253 -9.00 -10.06 13.73
N ASP A 254 -8.26 -9.68 14.77
CA ASP A 254 -7.82 -10.60 15.82
C ASP A 254 -9.01 -11.14 16.62
N ARG A 255 -9.96 -10.26 16.98
CA ARG A 255 -11.22 -10.66 17.64
C ARG A 255 -12.04 -11.61 16.78
N GLU A 256 -12.14 -11.34 15.49
CA GLU A 256 -12.87 -12.20 14.55
C GLU A 256 -12.16 -13.55 14.34
N ASN A 257 -10.82 -13.55 14.26
CA ASN A 257 -10.01 -14.76 14.23
C ASN A 257 -10.21 -15.59 15.51
N MET A 258 -10.20 -14.98 16.69
CA MET A 258 -10.48 -15.66 17.95
C MET A 258 -11.91 -16.22 18.00
N ARG A 259 -12.92 -15.48 17.53
CA ARG A 259 -14.31 -15.94 17.42
C ARG A 259 -14.38 -17.18 16.55
N ARG A 260 -13.80 -17.13 15.35
CA ARG A 260 -13.76 -18.25 14.38
C ARG A 260 -13.01 -19.48 14.89
N LYS A 261 -12.03 -19.30 15.79
CA LYS A 261 -11.30 -20.41 16.42
C LYS A 261 -12.15 -21.17 17.46
N LYS A 262 -13.14 -20.50 18.04
CA LYS A 262 -14.04 -21.07 19.07
C LYS A 262 -15.32 -21.69 18.49
N LEU A 263 -15.57 -21.56 17.18
CA LEU A 263 -16.74 -22.16 16.53
C LEU A 263 -16.63 -23.68 16.49
N GLY A 264 -17.69 -24.38 16.90
CA GLY A 264 -17.83 -25.82 16.73
C GLY A 264 -17.98 -26.21 15.27
N MET A 265 -17.83 -27.51 14.96
CA MET A 265 -17.91 -28.00 13.57
C MET A 265 -19.25 -27.70 12.91
N ASP A 266 -20.35 -27.85 13.64
CA ASP A 266 -21.71 -27.59 13.13
C ASP A 266 -21.94 -26.09 12.84
N ASP A 267 -21.40 -25.21 13.69
CA ASP A 267 -21.49 -23.75 13.48
C ASP A 267 -20.68 -23.29 12.25
N LYS A 268 -19.56 -23.96 11.97
CA LYS A 268 -18.76 -23.69 10.77
C LYS A 268 -19.51 -24.11 9.51
N ALA A 269 -20.09 -25.30 9.50
CA ALA A 269 -20.90 -25.77 8.38
C ALA A 269 -22.09 -24.83 8.09
N PHE A 270 -22.77 -24.36 9.14
CA PHE A 270 -23.84 -23.38 9.00
C PHE A 270 -23.36 -22.04 8.44
N GLN A 271 -22.21 -21.53 8.89
CA GLN A 271 -21.65 -20.28 8.37
C GLN A 271 -21.19 -20.39 6.91
N ALA A 272 -20.61 -21.52 6.51
CA ALA A 272 -20.25 -21.76 5.10
C ALA A 272 -21.52 -21.80 4.22
N TYR A 273 -22.57 -22.49 4.67
CA TYR A 273 -23.84 -22.53 3.95
C TYR A 273 -24.49 -21.15 3.81
N LYS A 274 -24.44 -20.32 4.86
CA LYS A 274 -24.98 -18.94 4.86
C LYS A 274 -24.39 -18.05 3.75
N TYR A 275 -23.17 -18.33 3.30
CA TYR A 275 -22.49 -17.56 2.25
C TYR A 275 -22.42 -18.31 0.91
N ASN A 276 -23.47 -19.07 0.59
CA ASN A 276 -23.63 -19.81 -0.67
C ASN A 276 -22.68 -21.02 -0.82
N GLY A 277 -22.24 -21.61 0.29
CA GLY A 277 -21.40 -22.82 0.30
C GLY A 277 -19.90 -22.54 0.45
N GLU A 278 -19.11 -23.60 0.65
CA GLU A 278 -17.66 -23.52 0.90
C GLU A 278 -16.90 -22.76 -0.21
N ASP A 279 -17.32 -22.95 -1.46
CA ASP A 279 -16.64 -22.42 -2.65
C ASP A 279 -16.81 -20.90 -2.84
N LEU A 280 -17.91 -20.32 -2.36
CA LEU A 280 -18.29 -18.91 -2.59
C LEU A 280 -18.08 -18.02 -1.37
N ALA A 281 -17.86 -18.61 -0.19
CA ALA A 281 -17.74 -17.86 1.07
C ALA A 281 -16.45 -17.01 1.14
N GLY A 282 -15.37 -17.39 0.46
CA GLY A 282 -14.14 -16.60 0.38
C GLY A 282 -13.59 -16.16 1.75
N ASP A 283 -13.39 -14.85 1.95
CA ASP A 283 -12.85 -14.28 3.20
C ASP A 283 -13.84 -14.36 4.37
N ARG A 284 -15.09 -14.71 4.07
CA ARG A 284 -16.17 -14.96 5.03
C ARG A 284 -16.25 -16.44 5.43
N HIS A 285 -15.45 -17.30 4.81
CA HIS A 285 -15.35 -18.70 5.20
C HIS A 285 -14.88 -18.80 6.67
N PRO A 286 -15.48 -19.66 7.51
CA PRO A 286 -15.15 -19.75 8.94
C PRO A 286 -13.70 -20.18 9.20
N ASP A 287 -13.08 -20.92 8.27
CA ASP A 287 -11.68 -21.32 8.37
C ASP A 287 -10.70 -20.26 7.83
N PHE A 288 -11.19 -19.24 7.13
CA PHE A 288 -10.35 -18.13 6.68
C PHE A 288 -9.83 -17.34 7.87
N ARG A 289 -8.53 -17.06 7.86
CA ARG A 289 -7.83 -16.27 8.88
C ARG A 289 -7.39 -14.94 8.29
N TYR A 290 -7.89 -13.86 8.87
CA TYR A 290 -7.44 -12.53 8.50
C TYR A 290 -5.96 -12.37 8.84
N THR A 291 -5.20 -11.84 7.89
CA THR A 291 -3.80 -11.48 8.11
C THR A 291 -3.76 -10.24 8.99
N ILE A 292 -2.99 -10.32 10.07
CA ILE A 292 -2.93 -9.30 11.12
C ILE A 292 -1.93 -8.21 10.76
#